data_AF-X0TT04-F1
#
_entry.id   AF-X0TT04-F1
#
_cell.length_a   1.000
_cell.length_b   1.000
_cell.length_c   1.000
_cell.angle_alpha   90.00
_cell.angle_beta   90.00
_cell.angle_gamma   90.00
#
_symmetry.space_group_name_H-M   'P 1'
#
loop_
_entity.id
_entity.type
_entity.pdbx_description
1 polymer ?
#
loop_
_entity_poly.entity_id
_entity_poly.type
_entity_poly.pdbx_seq_one_letter_code
_entity_poly.pdbx_strand_id
1 'polypeptide(L)'
;MGVILLGGGLIFGISKEAPILPLILIVYLIFIWVAYSVRLSIIESMRMFLEEHRAGKIIYFCFSRIMDNGLISLQKVSGYYRSVLEKIIVSKILRRKTVLMVIIFSFFAFSLVPLGFVVNEFFPKEDTNEIYVDIEYPEGTKKEIVQEQSLKILDDLKNTSFAENTLLQIGIGFSNDS
;
A
#
# COMPACT_ATOMS: atom_id res chain seq x y z
N MET A 1 -26.81 -0.62 -3.75
CA MET A 1 -26.29 0.47 -4.62
C MET A 1 -24.84 0.81 -4.30
N GLY A 2 -24.46 1.03 -3.03
CA GLY A 2 -23.07 1.36 -2.67
C GLY A 2 -22.01 0.31 -3.01
N VAL A 3 -22.31 -0.99 -2.88
CA VAL A 3 -21.35 -2.08 -3.18
C VAL A 3 -21.03 -2.19 -4.68
N ILE A 4 -22.03 -1.93 -5.53
CA ILE A 4 -21.87 -1.95 -6.99
C ILE A 4 -21.02 -0.75 -7.43
N LEU A 5 -21.25 0.43 -6.84
CA LEU A 5 -20.43 1.62 -7.13
C LEU A 5 -18.97 1.46 -6.64
N LEU A 6 -18.75 0.83 -5.48
CA LEU A 6 -17.41 0.54 -4.97
C LEU A 6 -16.65 -0.46 -5.85
N GLY A 7 -17.32 -1.50 -6.36
CA GLY A 7 -16.71 -2.46 -7.28
C GLY A 7 -16.26 -1.82 -8.60
N GLY A 8 -17.07 -0.91 -9.16
CA GLY A 8 -16.73 -0.18 -10.38
C GLY A 8 -15.53 0.77 -10.22
N GLY A 9 -15.39 1.39 -9.03
CA GLY A 9 -14.24 2.25 -8.72
C GLY A 9 -12.91 1.48 -8.66
N LEU A 10 -12.93 0.26 -8.11
CA LEU A 10 -11.73 -0.60 -8.05
C LEU A 10 -11.27 -1.07 -9.44
N ILE A 11 -12.21 -1.44 -10.31
CA ILE A 11 -11.90 -1.87 -11.69
C ILE A 11 -11.32 -0.71 -12.52
N PHE A 12 -11.84 0.52 -12.31
CA PHE A 12 -11.36 1.71 -13.00
C PHE A 12 -9.97 2.18 -12.52
N GLY A 13 -9.63 1.94 -11.24
CA GLY A 13 -8.32 2.29 -10.68
C GLY A 13 -7.16 1.45 -11.23
N ILE A 14 -7.40 0.16 -11.51
CA ILE A 14 -6.37 -0.79 -11.94
C ILE A 14 -6.11 -0.70 -13.46
N SER A 15 -7.08 -0.23 -14.25
CA SER A 15 -7.05 -0.42 -15.71
C SER A 15 -6.64 0.82 -16.52
N LYS A 16 -6.15 1.90 -15.89
CA LYS A 16 -5.91 3.19 -16.55
C LYS A 16 -4.92 3.14 -17.74
N GLU A 17 -4.09 2.10 -17.83
CA GLU A 17 -3.02 2.00 -18.83
C GLU A 17 -3.30 0.99 -19.96
N ALA A 18 -4.45 0.31 -19.95
CA ALA A 18 -4.74 -0.77 -20.90
C ALA A 18 -5.63 -0.30 -22.08
N PRO A 19 -5.28 -0.58 -23.35
CA PRO A 19 -6.08 -0.22 -24.53
C PRO A 19 -7.45 -0.93 -24.61
N ILE A 20 -7.69 -1.92 -23.75
CA ILE A 20 -8.94 -2.72 -23.64
C ILE A 20 -10.00 -2.10 -22.71
N LEU A 21 -9.72 -0.92 -22.14
CA LEU A 21 -10.62 -0.15 -21.28
C LEU A 21 -12.07 -0.01 -21.78
N PRO A 22 -12.34 0.37 -23.04
CA PRO A 22 -13.72 0.57 -23.51
C PRO A 22 -14.53 -0.73 -23.52
N LEU A 23 -13.89 -1.87 -23.79
CA LEU A 23 -14.53 -3.18 -23.77
C LEU A 23 -14.94 -3.58 -22.35
N ILE A 24 -14.04 -3.38 -21.38
CA ILE A 24 -14.29 -3.69 -19.96
C ILE A 24 -15.46 -2.84 -19.42
N LEU A 25 -15.53 -1.56 -19.82
CA LEU A 25 -16.61 -0.66 -19.40
C LEU A 25 -17.97 -1.13 -19.94
N ILE A 26 -18.02 -1.56 -21.20
CA ILE A 26 -19.26 -2.10 -21.80
C ILE A 26 -19.71 -3.38 -21.09
N VAL A 27 -18.79 -4.32 -20.83
CA VAL A 27 -19.09 -5.56 -20.10
C VAL A 27 -19.60 -5.23 -18.69
N TYR A 28 -18.99 -4.25 -18.02
CA TYR A 28 -19.41 -3.82 -16.69
C TYR A 28 -20.79 -3.18 -16.68
N LEU A 29 -21.13 -2.36 -17.69
CA LEU A 29 -22.47 -1.79 -17.84
C LEU A 29 -23.53 -2.87 -18.10
N ILE A 30 -23.22 -3.86 -18.95
CA ILE A 30 -24.10 -5.00 -19.20
C ILE A 30 -24.30 -5.79 -17.90
N PHE A 31 -23.24 -6.03 -17.14
CA PHE A 31 -23.32 -6.70 -15.85
C PHE A 31 -24.20 -5.95 -14.85
N ILE A 32 -24.06 -4.62 -14.75
CA ILE A 32 -24.93 -3.77 -13.92
C ILE A 32 -26.39 -3.89 -14.37
N TRP A 33 -26.64 -3.84 -15.68
CA TRP A 33 -27.98 -3.91 -16.24
C TRP A 33 -28.66 -5.26 -15.97
N VAL A 34 -27.94 -6.36 -16.17
CA VAL A 34 -28.40 -7.72 -15.83
C VAL A 34 -28.64 -7.83 -14.33
N ALA A 35 -27.70 -7.37 -13.49
CA ALA A 35 -27.86 -7.38 -12.05
C ALA A 35 -29.07 -6.56 -11.58
N TYR A 36 -29.37 -5.44 -12.25
CA TYR A 36 -30.54 -4.62 -11.96
C TYR A 36 -31.84 -5.32 -12.37
N SER A 37 -31.87 -5.93 -13.57
CA SER A 37 -33.05 -6.61 -14.10
C SER A 37 -33.45 -7.83 -13.24
N VAL A 38 -32.46 -8.59 -12.75
CA VAL A 38 -32.70 -9.81 -11.97
C VAL A 38 -32.87 -9.51 -10.47
N ARG A 39 -32.59 -8.27 -10.01
CA ARG A 39 -32.62 -7.88 -8.60
C ARG A 39 -33.97 -8.15 -7.92
N LEU A 40 -35.08 -7.90 -8.61
CA LEU A 40 -36.42 -8.09 -8.06
C LEU A 40 -36.71 -9.58 -7.83
N SER A 41 -36.36 -10.43 -8.79
CA SER A 41 -36.55 -11.88 -8.69
C SER A 41 -35.63 -12.54 -7.65
N ILE A 42 -34.39 -12.06 -7.50
CA ILE A 42 -33.46 -12.54 -6.46
C ILE A 42 -33.95 -12.17 -5.06
N ILE A 43 -34.47 -10.96 -4.86
CA ILE A 43 -34.94 -10.52 -3.53
C ILE A 43 -36.12 -11.36 -3.07
N GLU A 44 -37.07 -11.65 -3.97
CA GLU A 44 -38.24 -12.46 -3.66
C GLU A 44 -37.85 -13.92 -3.38
N SER A 45 -36.95 -14.49 -4.21
CA SER A 45 -36.43 -15.85 -4.02
C SER A 45 -35.60 -15.99 -2.74
N MET A 46 -34.76 -15.00 -2.42
CA MET A 46 -33.99 -14.95 -1.19
C MET A 46 -34.88 -14.84 0.04
N ARG A 47 -35.97 -14.05 -0.03
CA ARG A 47 -36.90 -13.88 1.09
C ARG A 47 -37.62 -15.19 1.40
N MET A 48 -38.10 -15.90 0.39
CA MET A 48 -38.75 -17.20 0.56
C MET A 48 -37.77 -18.24 1.15
N PHE A 49 -36.53 -18.30 0.65
CA PHE A 49 -35.51 -19.22 1.18
C PHE A 49 -35.08 -18.89 2.62
N LEU A 50 -35.01 -17.60 2.97
CA LEU A 50 -34.69 -17.13 4.33
C LEU A 50 -35.79 -17.42 5.36
N GLU A 51 -37.05 -17.40 4.93
CA GLU A 51 -38.21 -17.70 5.79
C GLU A 51 -38.39 -19.21 6.01
N GLU A 52 -38.05 -20.03 5.01
CA GLU A 52 -38.17 -21.50 5.06
C GLU A 52 -37.09 -22.18 5.91
N HIS A 53 -35.88 -21.62 5.98
CA HIS A 53 -34.79 -22.16 6.79
C HIS A 53 -34.53 -21.36 8.07
N ARG A 54 -34.65 -22.02 9.25
CA ARG A 54 -34.35 -21.46 10.59
C ARG A 54 -32.99 -20.75 10.66
N ALA A 55 -31.98 -21.24 9.93
CA ALA A 55 -30.65 -20.66 9.84
C ALA A 55 -30.62 -19.32 9.07
N GLY A 56 -31.44 -19.17 8.03
CA GLY A 56 -31.53 -17.93 7.24
C GLY A 56 -32.05 -16.75 8.08
N LYS A 57 -33.05 -17.01 8.93
CA LYS A 57 -33.59 -16.01 9.87
C LYS A 57 -32.55 -15.52 10.89
N ILE A 58 -31.69 -16.41 11.38
CA ILE A 58 -30.61 -16.06 12.32
C ILE A 58 -29.55 -15.19 11.63
N ILE A 59 -29.17 -15.53 10.41
CA ILE A 59 -28.17 -14.80 9.63
C ILE A 59 -28.69 -13.39 9.27
N TYR A 60 -29.94 -13.27 8.81
CA TYR A 60 -30.55 -11.96 8.51
C TYR A 60 -30.64 -11.07 9.75
N PHE A 61 -31.06 -11.62 10.89
CA PHE A 61 -31.14 -10.88 12.15
C PHE A 61 -29.76 -10.44 12.67
N CYS A 62 -28.73 -11.28 12.50
CA CYS A 62 -27.37 -10.94 12.89
C CYS A 62 -26.80 -9.84 11.99
N PHE A 63 -27.00 -9.97 10.68
CA PHE A 63 -26.54 -9.01 9.69
C PHE A 63 -27.26 -7.65 9.80
N SER A 64 -28.59 -7.65 9.99
CA SER A 64 -29.35 -6.42 10.21
C SER A 64 -28.91 -5.73 11.50
N ARG A 65 -28.66 -6.49 12.57
CA ARG A 65 -28.14 -5.96 13.84
C ARG A 65 -26.73 -5.34 13.70
N ILE A 66 -25.90 -5.87 12.80
CA ILE A 66 -24.58 -5.32 12.48
C ILE A 66 -24.70 -4.04 11.64
N MET A 67 -25.63 -4.02 10.67
CA MET A 67 -25.86 -2.84 9.82
C MET A 67 -26.49 -1.67 10.60
N ASP A 68 -27.47 -1.94 11.45
CA ASP A 68 -28.25 -0.89 12.14
C ASP A 68 -27.47 -0.24 13.29
N ASN A 69 -26.47 -0.92 13.86
CA ASN A 69 -25.68 -0.41 14.99
C ASN A 69 -24.26 0.02 14.62
N GLY A 70 -23.88 -0.06 13.33
CA GLY A 70 -22.49 0.03 12.90
C GLY A 70 -21.65 -1.16 13.41
N LEU A 71 -20.56 -1.48 12.71
CA LEU A 71 -19.68 -2.64 13.02
C LEU A 71 -19.21 -2.67 14.50
N ILE A 72 -19.19 -1.53 15.17
CA ILE A 72 -18.83 -1.39 16.58
C ILE A 72 -19.86 -0.46 17.24
N SER A 73 -20.73 -0.99 18.10
CA SER A 73 -21.61 -0.16 18.91
C SER A 73 -20.77 0.67 19.88
N LEU A 74 -20.51 1.94 19.52
CA LEU A 74 -19.66 2.87 20.28
C LEU A 74 -20.10 3.00 21.74
N GLN A 75 -21.39 2.79 22.02
CA GLN A 75 -21.99 2.84 23.35
C GLN A 75 -21.47 1.74 24.30
N LYS A 76 -21.17 0.54 23.79
CA LYS A 76 -20.64 -0.55 24.62
C LYS A 76 -19.14 -0.37 24.89
N VAL A 77 -18.41 0.05 23.86
CA VAL A 77 -16.98 0.33 23.96
C VAL A 77 -16.73 1.51 24.89
N SER A 78 -17.53 2.57 24.81
CA SER A 78 -17.42 3.74 25.68
C SER A 78 -17.71 3.41 27.14
N GLY A 79 -18.72 2.57 27.42
CA GLY A 79 -19.03 2.11 28.77
C GLY A 79 -17.85 1.35 29.41
N TYR A 80 -17.26 0.41 28.67
CA TYR A 80 -16.10 -0.34 29.13
C TYR A 80 -14.88 0.58 29.33
N TYR A 81 -14.58 1.44 28.35
CA TYR A 81 -13.50 2.41 28.43
C TYR A 81 -13.63 3.31 29.67
N ARG A 82 -14.83 3.83 29.93
CA ARG A 82 -15.13 4.65 31.10
C ARG A 82 -14.87 3.91 32.41
N SER A 83 -15.34 2.67 32.54
CA SER A 83 -15.12 1.86 33.75
C SER A 83 -13.63 1.58 34.01
N VAL A 84 -12.84 1.35 32.95
CA VAL A 84 -11.39 1.15 33.09
C VAL A 84 -10.70 2.46 33.48
N LEU A 85 -11.07 3.57 32.83
CA LEU A 85 -10.49 4.88 33.11
C LEU A 85 -10.79 5.34 34.55
N GLU A 86 -12.03 5.18 35.02
CA GLU A 86 -12.41 5.50 36.40
C GLU A 86 -11.61 4.67 37.41
N LYS A 87 -11.41 3.36 37.16
CA LYS A 87 -10.57 2.50 38.00
C LYS A 87 -9.11 2.98 38.06
N ILE A 88 -8.56 3.45 36.93
CA ILE A 88 -7.19 3.97 36.85
C ILE A 88 -7.08 5.32 37.58
N ILE A 89 -8.07 6.20 37.47
CA ILE A 89 -8.03 7.53 38.10
C ILE A 89 -8.17 7.44 39.62
N VAL A 90 -9.12 6.63 40.11
CA VAL A 90 -9.44 6.49 41.53
C VAL A 90 -8.31 5.82 42.31
N SER A 91 -7.69 4.78 41.75
CA SER A 91 -6.61 4.06 42.44
C SER A 91 -5.22 4.63 42.11
N LYS A 92 -4.55 5.16 43.14
CA LYS A 92 -3.16 5.66 43.02
C LYS A 92 -2.18 4.61 42.48
N ILE A 93 -2.40 3.33 42.80
CA ILE A 93 -1.54 2.21 42.38
C ILE A 93 -1.73 1.95 40.89
N LEU A 94 -2.97 1.86 40.40
CA LEU A 94 -3.26 1.64 38.98
C LEU A 94 -2.80 2.84 38.15
N ARG A 95 -2.97 4.06 38.65
CA ARG A 95 -2.45 5.26 38.01
C ARG A 95 -0.93 5.20 37.81
N ARG A 96 -0.18 4.89 38.88
CA ARG A 96 1.29 4.75 38.80
C ARG A 96 1.71 3.63 37.85
N LYS A 97 1.04 2.47 37.89
CA LYS A 97 1.30 1.37 36.95
C LYS A 97 1.06 1.77 35.49
N THR A 98 -0.04 2.49 35.23
CA THR A 98 -0.38 2.96 33.87
C THR A 98 0.66 3.95 33.36
N VAL A 99 1.05 4.94 34.18
CA VAL A 99 2.10 5.91 33.82
C VAL A 99 3.43 5.20 33.58
N LEU A 100 3.82 4.26 34.44
CA LEU A 100 5.05 3.49 34.29
C LEU A 100 5.05 2.65 33.00
N MET A 101 3.91 2.03 32.64
CA MET A 101 3.76 1.30 31.37
C MET A 101 3.91 2.23 30.16
N VAL A 102 3.32 3.42 30.20
CA VAL A 102 3.48 4.42 29.13
C VAL A 102 4.95 4.84 29.01
N ILE A 103 5.64 5.10 30.12
CA ILE A 103 7.07 5.47 30.11
C ILE A 103 7.93 4.35 29.53
N ILE A 104 7.71 3.09 29.95
CA ILE A 104 8.43 1.93 29.42
C ILE A 104 8.16 1.78 27.92
N PHE A 105 6.89 1.86 27.50
CA PHE A 105 6.53 1.75 26.09
C PHE A 105 7.20 2.85 25.25
N SER A 106 7.16 4.10 25.71
CA SER A 106 7.84 5.21 25.03
C SER A 106 9.35 5.01 24.97
N PHE A 107 9.97 4.52 26.05
CA PHE A 107 11.40 4.21 26.05
C PHE A 107 11.75 3.14 25.02
N PHE A 108 10.97 2.06 24.93
CA PHE A 108 11.16 1.04 23.89
C PHE A 108 10.96 1.62 22.49
N ALA A 109 9.88 2.38 22.28
CA ALA A 109 9.59 3.01 20.99
C ALA A 109 10.74 3.91 20.51
N PHE A 110 11.30 4.74 21.38
CA PHE A 110 12.43 5.61 21.04
C PHE A 110 13.76 4.86 20.94
N SER A 111 13.95 3.79 21.71
CA SER A 111 15.18 2.98 21.67
C SER A 111 15.32 2.18 20.37
N LEU A 112 14.22 1.87 19.68
CA LEU A 112 14.25 1.23 18.36
C LEU A 112 15.00 2.04 17.29
N VAL A 113 15.01 3.37 17.42
CA VAL A 113 15.68 4.29 16.46
C VAL A 113 17.21 4.16 16.49
N PRO A 114 17.91 4.37 17.62
CA PRO A 114 19.36 4.22 17.68
C PRO A 114 19.84 2.77 17.58
N LEU A 115 19.01 1.77 17.93
CA LEU A 115 19.36 0.36 17.83
C LEU A 115 19.33 -0.18 16.38
N GLY A 116 18.92 0.64 15.40
CA GLY A 116 18.92 0.26 13.99
C GLY A 116 17.82 -0.74 13.60
N PHE A 117 16.84 -0.99 14.49
CA PHE A 117 15.65 -1.77 14.14
C PHE A 117 14.74 -1.05 13.14
N VAL A 118 14.85 0.28 13.08
CA VAL A 118 14.24 1.11 12.06
C VAL A 118 15.37 1.71 11.23
N VAL A 119 15.57 1.17 10.03
CA VAL A 119 16.54 1.74 9.09
C VAL A 119 16.02 3.10 8.67
N ASN A 120 16.75 4.16 9.02
CA ASN A 120 16.38 5.53 8.67
C ASN A 120 16.89 5.84 7.25
N GLU A 121 16.26 5.25 6.25
CA GLU A 121 16.42 5.67 4.86
C GLU A 121 15.40 6.78 4.57
N PHE A 122 15.89 7.97 4.20
CA PHE A 122 15.01 9.09 3.83
C PHE A 122 14.18 8.76 2.60
N PHE A 123 14.77 8.02 1.66
CA PHE A 123 14.08 7.40 0.54
C PHE A 123 14.61 5.97 0.37
N PRO A 124 13.73 4.97 0.15
CA PRO A 124 14.19 3.64 -0.22
C PRO A 124 14.90 3.71 -1.58
N LYS A 125 15.90 2.86 -1.78
CA LYS A 125 16.49 2.69 -3.11
C LYS A 125 15.41 2.18 -4.05
N GLU A 126 15.04 2.99 -5.04
CA GLU A 126 14.16 2.56 -6.11
C GLU A 126 14.95 1.68 -7.09
N ASP A 127 14.25 0.71 -7.68
CA ASP A 127 14.81 -0.10 -8.75
C ASP A 127 14.85 0.75 -10.02
N THR A 128 15.98 1.45 -10.22
CA THR A 128 16.21 2.29 -11.39
C THR A 128 16.75 1.46 -12.54
N ASN A 129 16.14 1.55 -13.72
CA ASN A 129 16.60 0.88 -14.94
C ASN A 129 17.87 1.50 -15.56
N GLU A 130 18.53 2.42 -14.86
CA GLU A 130 19.72 3.13 -15.33
C GLU A 130 20.87 2.94 -14.35
N ILE A 131 22.06 2.66 -14.88
CA ILE A 131 23.30 2.53 -14.12
C ILE A 131 24.29 3.56 -14.63
N TYR A 132 24.81 4.39 -13.73
CA TYR A 132 25.82 5.40 -14.04
C TYR A 132 27.21 4.87 -13.68
N VAL A 133 28.15 4.96 -14.61
CA VAL A 133 29.55 4.56 -14.44
C VAL A 133 30.42 5.78 -14.69
N ASP A 134 31.19 6.18 -13.68
CA ASP A 134 32.19 7.24 -13.80
C ASP A 134 33.59 6.65 -13.99
N ILE A 135 34.38 7.23 -14.89
CA ILE A 135 35.72 6.77 -15.23
C ILE A 135 36.69 7.94 -15.12
N GLU A 136 37.44 7.98 -14.03
CA GLU A 136 38.46 9.00 -13.78
C GLU A 136 39.82 8.55 -14.33
N TYR A 137 40.45 9.43 -15.12
CA TYR A 137 41.80 9.23 -15.65
C TYR A 137 42.80 10.17 -14.95
N PRO A 138 44.08 9.78 -14.84
CA PRO A 138 45.11 10.64 -14.25
C PRO A 138 45.21 11.99 -14.96
N GLU A 139 45.56 13.03 -14.19
CA GLU A 139 45.80 14.37 -14.71
C GLU A 139 46.86 14.35 -15.82
N GLY A 140 46.62 15.12 -16.89
CA GLY A 140 47.51 15.18 -18.05
C GLY A 140 47.32 14.05 -19.07
N THR A 141 46.36 13.13 -18.86
CA THR A 141 46.00 12.15 -19.89
C THR A 141 45.43 12.85 -21.12
N LYS A 142 45.95 12.49 -22.30
CA LYS A 142 45.48 13.06 -23.57
C LYS A 142 44.05 12.62 -23.86
N LYS A 143 43.25 13.51 -24.43
CA LYS A 143 41.83 13.24 -24.75
C LYS A 143 41.66 12.04 -25.68
N GLU A 144 42.60 11.83 -26.59
CA GLU A 144 42.56 10.71 -27.54
C GLU A 144 42.68 9.36 -26.81
N ILE A 145 43.53 9.29 -25.77
CA ILE A 145 43.72 8.07 -24.98
C ILE A 145 42.47 7.78 -24.14
N VAL A 146 41.91 8.81 -23.50
CA VAL A 146 40.65 8.71 -22.75
C VAL A 146 39.54 8.18 -23.65
N GLN A 147 39.39 8.73 -24.84
CA GLN A 147 38.37 8.30 -25.79
C GLN A 147 38.57 6.84 -26.24
N GLU A 148 39.79 6.44 -26.59
CA GLU A 148 40.08 5.07 -27.02
C GLU A 148 39.75 4.05 -25.92
N GLN A 149 40.13 4.33 -24.67
CA GLN A 149 39.93 3.42 -23.55
C GLN A 149 38.45 3.37 -23.12
N SER A 150 37.77 4.51 -23.07
CA SER A 150 36.35 4.55 -22.72
C SER A 150 35.46 3.88 -23.78
N LEU A 151 35.85 3.91 -25.06
CA LEU A 151 35.15 3.16 -26.11
C LEU A 151 35.28 1.64 -25.93
N LYS A 152 36.43 1.14 -25.49
CA LYS A 152 36.60 -0.29 -25.18
C LYS A 152 35.66 -0.73 -24.05
N ILE A 153 35.58 0.07 -23.00
CA ILE A 153 34.68 -0.19 -21.87
C ILE A 153 33.21 -0.13 -22.31
N LEU A 154 32.85 0.83 -23.17
CA LEU A 154 31.51 0.93 -23.74
C LEU A 154 31.14 -0.33 -24.54
N ASP A 155 32.05 -0.83 -25.37
CA ASP A 155 31.84 -2.04 -26.17
C ASP A 155 31.69 -3.28 -25.27
N ASP A 156 32.49 -3.39 -24.20
CA ASP A 156 32.37 -4.47 -23.23
C ASP A 156 30.99 -4.45 -22.52
N LEU A 157 30.52 -3.26 -22.11
CA LEU A 157 29.21 -3.09 -21.46
C LEU A 157 28.04 -3.36 -22.42
N LYS A 158 28.16 -2.95 -23.68
CA LYS A 158 27.16 -3.19 -24.71
C LYS A 158 26.96 -4.67 -25.01
N ASN A 159 27.99 -5.49 -24.84
CA ASN A 159 27.93 -6.94 -25.06
C ASN A 159 27.31 -7.71 -23.87
N THR A 160 26.93 -7.03 -22.79
CA THR A 160 26.26 -7.66 -21.65
C THR A 160 24.76 -7.80 -21.91
N SER A 161 24.13 -8.88 -21.42
CA SER A 161 22.69 -9.12 -21.59
C SER A 161 21.78 -8.17 -20.79
N PHE A 162 22.37 -7.29 -19.96
CA PHE A 162 21.65 -6.41 -19.05
C PHE A 162 21.48 -4.98 -19.59
N ALA A 163 22.22 -4.60 -20.63
CA ALA A 163 22.19 -3.25 -21.19
C ALA A 163 21.39 -3.21 -22.51
N GLU A 164 20.25 -2.53 -22.53
CA GLU A 164 19.51 -2.25 -23.76
C GLU A 164 20.15 -1.07 -24.52
N ASN A 165 20.49 0.00 -23.80
CA ASN A 165 21.14 1.19 -24.33
C ASN A 165 22.35 1.56 -23.48
N THR A 166 23.43 1.98 -24.13
CA THR A 166 24.64 2.48 -23.45
C THR A 166 25.06 3.80 -24.08
N LEU A 167 25.34 4.80 -23.24
CA LEU A 167 25.76 6.13 -23.64
C LEU A 167 27.12 6.44 -23.04
N LEU A 168 28.01 7.02 -23.86
CA LEU A 168 29.32 7.50 -23.42
C LEU A 168 29.38 9.01 -23.57
N GLN A 169 29.76 9.69 -22.48
CA GLN A 169 30.05 11.12 -22.47
C GLN A 169 31.51 11.31 -22.05
N ILE A 170 32.26 12.12 -22.80
CA ILE A 170 33.70 12.33 -22.58
C ILE A 170 33.92 13.79 -22.20
N GLY A 171 34.75 14.01 -21.17
CA GLY A 171 35.11 15.35 -20.70
C GLY A 171 34.12 15.95 -19.70
N ILE A 172 33.15 15.15 -19.24
CA ILE A 172 32.24 15.45 -18.13
C ILE A 172 32.31 14.25 -17.19
N GLY A 173 32.50 14.51 -15.89
CA GLY A 173 32.49 13.50 -14.83
C GLY A 173 31.64 14.01 -13.67
N PHE A 174 31.27 13.12 -12.75
CA PHE A 174 30.55 13.55 -11.56
C PHE A 174 31.55 14.23 -10.63
N SER A 175 31.47 15.56 -10.51
CA SER A 175 32.32 16.28 -9.56
C SER A 175 31.96 15.82 -8.15
N ASN A 176 32.87 15.11 -7.50
CA ASN A 176 32.72 14.66 -6.12
C ASN A 176 33.04 15.78 -5.10
N ASP A 177 32.92 17.04 -5.52
CA ASP A 177 33.05 18.22 -4.66
C ASP A 177 31.78 18.36 -3.81
N SER A 178 31.72 17.56 -2.75
CA SER A 178 30.78 17.68 -1.63
C SER A 178 31.41 18.44 -0.47
#